data_AF-A0A850KU63-F1
#
_entry.id   AF-A0A850KU63-F1
#
_cell.length_a   1.000
_cell.length_b   1.000
_cell.length_c   1.000
_cell.angle_alpha   90.00
_cell.angle_beta   90.00
_cell.angle_gamma   90.00
#
_symmetry.space_group_name_H-M   'P 1'
#
loop_
_entity.id
_entity.type
_entity.pdbx_description
1 polymer ?
#
loop_
_entity_poly.entity_id
_entity_poly.type
_entity_poly.pdbx_seq_one_letter_code
_entity_poly.pdbx_strand_id
1 'polypeptide(L)'
;MLRFVSMFSFVFLSIPVQSQDNIRVEVPDPLFVAETKDKADLRAWSIDKWQAVRKTNHPLYTYAMGTTRFRAYQQYCKRHRLNVDLAVLNEMALGNLSEIIVAHYEETEWVKLQGQNPDEIRSFVADLGQDIYAFEYATALGEIGAEKEKAGLTTKAYCDGIAQEYQDSYIALRATAKRRLGK
;
A
#
# COMPACT_ATOMS: atom_id res chain seq x y z
N MET A 1 -71.34 -13.91 -23.52
CA MET A 1 -70.44 -15.08 -23.65
C MET A 1 -69.00 -14.59 -23.68
N LEU A 2 -68.23 -15.07 -22.69
CA LEU A 2 -66.77 -15.18 -22.48
C LEU A 2 -65.78 -14.18 -23.14
N ARG A 3 -65.07 -13.49 -22.23
CA ARG A 3 -63.87 -12.67 -22.41
C ARG A 3 -62.62 -13.56 -22.54
N PHE A 4 -61.68 -13.21 -23.42
CA PHE A 4 -60.30 -13.71 -23.38
C PHE A 4 -59.36 -12.54 -23.04
N VAL A 5 -58.82 -12.54 -21.82
CA VAL A 5 -57.75 -11.64 -21.39
C VAL A 5 -56.46 -12.46 -21.43
N SER A 6 -55.52 -12.08 -22.31
CA SER A 6 -54.18 -12.64 -22.35
C SER A 6 -53.31 -11.91 -21.32
N MET A 7 -52.93 -12.61 -20.25
CA MET A 7 -51.93 -12.16 -19.28
C MET A 7 -50.53 -12.39 -19.85
N PHE A 8 -49.82 -11.32 -20.19
CA PHE A 8 -48.36 -11.36 -20.31
C PHE A 8 -47.74 -11.32 -18.92
N SER A 9 -47.23 -12.47 -18.45
CA SER A 9 -46.38 -12.55 -17.27
C SER A 9 -45.02 -11.93 -17.57
N PHE A 10 -44.78 -10.73 -17.05
CA PHE A 10 -43.42 -10.20 -16.88
C PHE A 10 -42.76 -10.92 -15.71
N VAL A 11 -41.90 -11.89 -16.03
CA VAL A 11 -40.97 -12.47 -15.05
C VAL A 11 -39.89 -11.42 -14.78
N PHE A 12 -40.01 -10.71 -13.66
CA PHE A 12 -38.91 -9.94 -13.09
C PHE A 12 -37.83 -10.93 -12.66
N LEU A 13 -36.76 -11.04 -13.46
CA LEU A 13 -35.50 -11.62 -13.02
C LEU A 13 -34.90 -10.67 -11.98
N SER A 14 -35.17 -10.97 -10.71
CA SER A 14 -34.43 -10.43 -9.58
C SER A 14 -32.97 -10.86 -9.71
N ILE A 15 -32.13 -10.01 -10.30
CA ILE A 15 -30.68 -10.17 -10.19
C ILE A 15 -30.36 -9.93 -8.71
N PRO A 16 -29.87 -10.93 -7.96
CA PRO A 16 -29.34 -10.65 -6.64
C PRO A 16 -28.16 -9.70 -6.81
N VAL A 17 -28.26 -8.51 -6.24
CA VAL A 17 -27.11 -7.68 -5.90
C VAL A 17 -26.26 -8.54 -4.98
N GLN A 18 -25.25 -9.21 -5.52
CA GLN A 18 -24.20 -9.82 -4.74
C GLN A 18 -23.59 -8.70 -3.91
N SER A 19 -23.93 -8.70 -2.62
CA SER A 19 -23.30 -7.85 -1.63
C SER A 19 -21.80 -8.00 -1.82
N GLN A 20 -21.09 -6.87 -1.85
CA GLN A 20 -19.64 -6.85 -1.74
C GLN A 20 -19.25 -7.87 -0.69
N ASP A 21 -18.60 -8.95 -1.11
CA ASP A 21 -18.01 -9.91 -0.20
C ASP A 21 -17.18 -9.07 0.77
N ASN A 22 -17.59 -9.08 2.04
CA ASN A 22 -16.79 -8.61 3.15
C ASN A 22 -15.48 -9.39 3.04
N ILE A 23 -14.47 -8.80 2.38
CA ILE A 23 -13.10 -9.25 2.48
C ILE A 23 -12.70 -8.93 3.93
N ARG A 24 -13.14 -9.79 4.86
CA ARG A 24 -12.54 -9.88 6.17
C ARG A 24 -11.16 -10.43 5.90
N VAL A 25 -10.20 -9.52 5.85
CA VAL A 25 -8.80 -9.85 6.03
C VAL A 25 -8.74 -10.52 7.39
N GLU A 26 -8.41 -11.81 7.43
CA GLU A 26 -8.17 -12.50 8.70
C GLU A 26 -7.02 -11.77 9.38
N VAL A 27 -7.34 -11.16 10.52
CA VAL A 27 -6.40 -10.41 11.33
C VAL A 27 -5.84 -11.41 12.35
N PRO A 28 -4.58 -11.84 12.23
CA PRO A 28 -4.00 -12.82 13.16
C PRO A 28 -3.98 -12.26 14.58
N ASP A 29 -4.27 -13.13 15.57
CA ASP A 29 -4.27 -12.79 16.99
C ASP A 29 -3.20 -13.62 17.75
N PRO A 30 -2.35 -13.02 18.62
CA PRO A 30 -2.33 -11.60 18.91
C PRO A 30 -1.85 -10.83 17.68
N LEU A 31 -2.57 -9.75 17.39
CA LEU A 31 -2.20 -8.74 16.39
C LEU A 31 -0.77 -8.22 16.56
N PHE A 32 -0.22 -8.39 17.77
CA PHE A 32 0.99 -7.78 18.24
C PHE A 32 1.52 -8.54 19.47
N VAL A 33 2.82 -8.83 19.50
CA VAL A 33 3.52 -9.14 20.76
C VAL A 33 3.82 -7.80 21.41
N ALA A 34 3.41 -7.62 22.67
CA ALA A 34 3.59 -6.35 23.39
C ALA A 34 5.05 -5.88 23.34
N GLU A 35 5.30 -4.77 22.63
CA GLU A 35 6.59 -4.09 22.62
C GLU A 35 6.98 -3.64 24.03
N THR A 36 8.29 -3.60 24.28
CA THR A 36 8.80 -2.86 25.46
C THR A 36 8.45 -1.39 25.32
N LYS A 37 8.33 -0.68 26.45
CA LYS A 37 8.05 0.77 26.44
C LYS A 37 9.03 1.54 25.54
N ASP A 38 10.32 1.19 25.59
CA ASP A 38 11.35 1.85 24.78
C ASP A 38 11.14 1.64 23.27
N LYS A 39 10.71 0.45 22.84
CA LYS A 39 10.37 0.17 21.43
C LYS A 39 9.11 0.91 20.99
N ALA A 40 8.09 0.97 21.85
CA ALA A 40 6.87 1.73 21.56
C ALA A 40 7.16 3.24 21.42
N ASP A 41 7.98 3.80 22.32
CA ASP A 41 8.41 5.21 22.26
C ASP A 41 9.24 5.49 21.00
N LEU A 42 10.14 4.57 20.62
CA LEU A 42 10.91 4.66 19.37
C LEU A 42 10.03 4.57 18.13
N ARG A 43 9.02 3.68 18.13
CA ARG A 43 8.07 3.56 17.02
C ARG A 43 7.27 4.84 16.84
N ALA A 44 6.72 5.39 17.92
CA ALA A 44 5.98 6.64 17.90
C ALA A 44 6.85 7.81 17.38
N TRP A 45 8.08 7.93 17.89
CA TRP A 45 9.04 8.93 17.44
C TRP A 45 9.41 8.74 15.96
N SER A 46 9.61 7.50 15.52
CA SER A 46 9.96 7.18 14.12
C SER A 46 8.82 7.57 13.17
N ILE A 47 7.57 7.37 13.58
CA ILE A 47 6.38 7.78 12.80
C ILE A 47 6.25 9.31 12.76
N ASP A 48 6.57 10.02 13.85
CA ASP A 48 6.58 11.49 13.85
C ASP A 48 7.65 12.05 12.89
N LYS A 49 8.89 11.53 13.00
CA LYS A 49 9.97 11.87 12.07
C LYS A 49 9.63 11.48 10.64
N TRP A 50 8.94 10.37 10.44
CA TRP A 50 8.47 9.97 9.12
C TRP A 50 7.60 11.05 8.48
N GLN A 51 6.65 11.62 9.20
CA GLN A 51 5.83 12.72 8.68
C GLN A 51 6.66 13.94 8.26
N ALA A 52 7.79 14.20 8.92
CA ALA A 52 8.75 15.21 8.49
C ALA A 52 9.46 14.80 7.20
N VAL A 53 9.95 13.55 7.09
CA VAL A 53 10.58 13.01 5.89
C VAL A 53 9.67 13.13 4.66
N ARG A 54 8.36 12.89 4.82
CA ARG A 54 7.39 13.05 3.73
C ARG A 54 7.44 14.43 3.07
N LYS A 55 7.85 15.46 3.81
CA LYS A 55 7.97 16.85 3.32
C LYS A 55 9.31 17.15 2.65
N THR A 56 10.29 16.27 2.75
CA THR A 56 11.70 16.56 2.40
C THR A 56 12.17 16.07 1.03
N ASN A 57 11.28 15.54 0.16
CA ASN A 57 11.66 15.00 -1.16
C ASN A 57 12.86 14.03 -1.11
N HIS A 58 12.99 13.24 -0.04
CA HIS A 58 14.12 12.35 0.16
C HIS A 58 14.22 11.34 -1.02
N PRO A 59 15.37 11.22 -1.72
CA PRO A 59 15.44 10.41 -2.96
C PRO A 59 15.05 8.94 -2.77
N LEU A 60 15.47 8.33 -1.66
CA LEU A 60 15.12 6.93 -1.35
C LEU A 60 13.61 6.75 -1.08
N TYR A 61 12.96 7.80 -0.57
CA TYR A 61 11.54 7.77 -0.25
C TYR A 61 10.69 7.79 -1.52
N THR A 62 11.12 8.47 -2.58
CA THR A 62 10.43 8.48 -3.88
C THR A 62 10.20 7.06 -4.42
N TYR A 63 11.14 6.14 -4.22
CA TYR A 63 10.99 4.75 -4.65
C TYR A 63 10.01 3.95 -3.78
N ALA A 64 9.97 4.24 -2.47
CA ALA A 64 8.97 3.64 -1.57
C ALA A 64 7.56 4.13 -1.92
N MET A 65 7.37 5.45 -2.10
CA MET A 65 6.11 6.02 -2.57
C MET A 65 5.70 5.51 -3.95
N GLY A 66 6.63 5.46 -4.90
CA GLY A 66 6.33 4.99 -6.25
C GLY A 66 5.83 3.54 -6.23
N THR A 67 6.45 2.70 -5.39
CA THR A 67 6.04 1.31 -5.22
C THR A 67 4.66 1.19 -4.57
N THR A 68 4.37 1.95 -3.51
CA THR A 68 3.07 1.91 -2.83
C THR A 68 1.95 2.43 -3.72
N ARG A 69 2.20 3.50 -4.49
CA ARG A 69 1.28 4.01 -5.52
C ARG A 69 1.02 3.00 -6.62
N PHE A 70 2.06 2.37 -7.15
CA PHE A 70 1.90 1.33 -8.18
C PHE A 70 1.09 0.13 -7.66
N ARG A 71 1.34 -0.29 -6.41
CA ARG A 71 0.56 -1.34 -5.76
C ARG A 71 -0.91 -0.93 -5.56
N ALA A 72 -1.17 0.31 -5.14
CA ALA A 72 -2.52 0.86 -5.00
C ALA A 72 -3.25 0.85 -6.35
N TYR A 73 -2.58 1.28 -7.41
CA TYR A 73 -3.10 1.19 -8.78
C TYR A 73 -3.42 -0.24 -9.20
N GLN A 74 -2.53 -1.20 -8.99
CA GLN A 74 -2.76 -2.62 -9.33
C GLN A 74 -3.96 -3.20 -8.56
N GLN A 75 -4.15 -2.78 -7.30
CA GLN A 75 -5.31 -3.20 -6.50
C GLN A 75 -6.61 -2.55 -6.98
N TYR A 76 -6.57 -1.26 -7.36
CA TYR A 76 -7.74 -0.51 -7.80
C TYR A 76 -8.17 -0.90 -9.22
N CYS A 77 -7.21 -0.91 -10.16
CA CYS A 77 -7.39 -1.22 -11.58
C CYS A 77 -7.08 -2.70 -11.88
N LYS A 78 -7.78 -3.63 -11.23
CA LYS A 78 -7.52 -5.09 -11.29
C LYS A 78 -7.48 -5.70 -12.71
N ARG A 79 -8.13 -5.07 -13.70
CA ARG A 79 -8.10 -5.52 -15.11
C ARG A 79 -6.76 -5.25 -15.79
N HIS A 80 -5.98 -4.29 -15.29
CA HIS A 80 -4.62 -3.99 -15.74
C HIS A 80 -3.58 -4.74 -14.92
N ARG A 81 -3.96 -5.91 -14.36
CA ARG A 81 -3.02 -6.86 -13.76
C ARG A 81 -2.10 -7.40 -14.84
N LEU A 82 -1.12 -6.59 -15.15
CA LEU A 82 0.10 -6.97 -15.83
C LEU A 82 0.71 -8.13 -15.01
N ASN A 83 1.43 -9.04 -15.65
CA ASN A 83 2.27 -9.99 -14.92
C ASN A 83 3.45 -9.19 -14.32
N VAL A 84 3.17 -8.49 -13.22
CA VAL A 84 4.14 -7.65 -12.50
C VAL A 84 4.63 -8.37 -11.26
N ASP A 85 5.95 -8.45 -11.13
CA ASP A 85 6.61 -8.93 -9.93
C ASP A 85 6.63 -7.82 -8.87
N LEU A 86 5.60 -7.80 -8.03
CA LEU A 86 5.53 -6.87 -6.90
C LEU A 86 6.49 -7.24 -5.77
N ALA A 87 6.98 -8.48 -5.70
CA ALA A 87 7.83 -8.92 -4.60
C ALA A 87 9.18 -8.18 -4.63
N VAL A 88 9.80 -8.10 -5.80
CA VAL A 88 11.06 -7.38 -6.00
C VAL A 88 10.92 -5.88 -5.71
N LEU A 89 9.79 -5.26 -6.10
CA LEU A 89 9.56 -3.84 -5.81
C LEU A 89 9.34 -3.59 -4.32
N ASN A 90 8.60 -4.48 -3.65
CA ASN A 90 8.38 -4.39 -2.20
C ASN A 90 9.69 -4.58 -1.42
N GLU A 91 10.54 -5.53 -1.83
CA GLU A 91 11.87 -5.72 -1.25
C GLU A 91 12.71 -4.44 -1.35
N MET A 92 12.74 -3.81 -2.54
CA MET A 92 13.42 -2.53 -2.73
C MET A 92 12.83 -1.43 -1.84
N ALA A 93 11.50 -1.28 -1.82
CA ALA A 93 10.83 -0.25 -1.05
C ALA A 93 11.10 -0.40 0.45
N LEU A 94 10.98 -1.61 1.00
CA LEU A 94 11.22 -1.88 2.41
C LEU A 94 12.69 -1.66 2.78
N GLY A 95 13.64 -2.07 1.92
CA GLY A 95 15.06 -1.79 2.13
C GLY A 95 15.37 -0.29 2.20
N ASN A 96 14.77 0.50 1.30
CA ASN A 96 14.91 1.96 1.33
C ASN A 96 14.33 2.58 2.61
N LEU A 97 13.15 2.10 3.04
CA LEU A 97 12.50 2.60 4.24
C LEU A 97 13.34 2.28 5.48
N SER A 98 13.88 1.06 5.59
CA SER A 98 14.79 0.70 6.69
C SER A 98 16.03 1.59 6.73
N GLU A 99 16.64 1.89 5.58
CA GLU A 99 17.78 2.82 5.52
C GLU A 99 17.40 4.23 5.96
N ILE A 100 16.25 4.73 5.52
CA ILE A 100 15.74 6.04 5.96
C ILE A 100 15.54 6.04 7.47
N ILE A 101 14.82 5.05 8.03
CA ILE A 101 14.53 4.97 9.47
C ILE A 101 15.82 5.04 10.28
N VAL A 102 16.79 4.19 9.96
CA VAL A 102 18.09 4.13 10.63
C VAL A 102 18.86 5.45 10.51
N ALA A 103 18.85 6.07 9.33
CA ALA A 103 19.58 7.32 9.10
C ALA A 103 19.04 8.51 9.92
N HIS A 104 17.80 8.44 10.39
CA HIS A 104 17.21 9.53 11.17
C HIS A 104 17.46 9.38 12.67
N TYR A 105 17.86 8.19 13.16
CA TYR A 105 18.07 7.97 14.59
C TYR A 105 19.28 8.77 15.09
N GLU A 106 19.05 9.63 16.08
CA GLU A 106 20.11 10.35 16.78
C GLU A 106 20.71 9.45 17.89
N GLU A 107 21.82 9.87 18.51
CA GLU A 107 22.51 9.08 19.54
C GLU A 107 21.59 8.68 20.69
N THR A 108 20.67 9.58 21.09
CA THR A 108 19.67 9.35 22.14
C THR A 108 18.70 8.22 21.82
N GLU A 109 18.35 8.04 20.55
CA GLU A 109 17.49 6.96 20.07
C GLU A 109 18.25 5.64 20.01
N TRP A 110 19.53 5.67 19.60
CA TRP A 110 20.39 4.49 19.61
C TRP A 110 20.64 3.95 21.01
N VAL A 111 20.74 4.82 22.02
CA VAL A 111 20.88 4.40 23.43
C VAL A 111 19.71 3.51 23.88
N LYS A 112 18.48 3.76 23.39
CA LYS A 112 17.29 2.94 23.72
C LYS A 112 17.35 1.53 23.14
N LEU A 113 18.24 1.29 22.18
CA LEU A 113 18.48 -0.02 21.58
C LEU A 113 19.74 -0.70 22.15
N GLN A 114 20.48 -0.06 23.07
CA GLN A 114 21.67 -0.67 23.67
C GLN A 114 21.31 -1.95 24.42
N GLY A 115 22.13 -2.99 24.23
CA GLY A 115 21.94 -4.29 24.86
C GLY A 115 20.93 -5.21 24.15
N GLN A 116 20.21 -4.72 23.12
CA GLN A 116 19.38 -5.58 22.27
C GLN A 116 20.24 -6.37 21.29
N ASN A 117 19.76 -7.55 20.89
CA ASN A 117 20.42 -8.35 19.86
C ASN A 117 20.30 -7.62 18.50
N PRO A 118 21.37 -7.53 17.69
CA PRO A 118 21.31 -7.03 16.32
C PRO A 118 20.14 -7.58 15.47
N ASP A 119 19.75 -8.83 15.65
CA ASP A 119 18.58 -9.41 14.96
C ASP A 119 17.25 -8.78 15.38
N GLU A 120 17.09 -8.47 16.66
CA GLU A 120 15.89 -7.82 17.20
C GLU A 120 15.77 -6.37 16.71
N ILE A 121 16.91 -5.68 16.60
CA ILE A 121 16.96 -4.33 16.04
C ILE A 121 16.58 -4.36 14.56
N ARG A 122 17.15 -5.30 13.79
CA ARG A 122 16.80 -5.49 12.37
C ARG A 122 15.32 -5.79 12.18
N SER A 123 14.75 -6.68 12.99
CA SER A 123 13.32 -7.00 12.95
C SER A 123 12.48 -5.77 13.25
N PHE A 124 12.80 -5.03 14.31
CA PHE A 124 12.07 -3.82 14.70
C PHE A 124 12.07 -2.76 13.58
N VAL A 125 13.23 -2.51 12.97
CA VAL A 125 13.35 -1.57 11.84
C VAL A 125 12.60 -2.07 10.60
N ALA A 126 12.60 -3.38 10.34
CA ALA A 126 11.84 -3.98 9.26
C ALA A 126 10.32 -3.82 9.48
N ASP A 127 9.85 -4.06 10.71
CA ASP A 127 8.45 -3.90 11.10
C ASP A 127 8.00 -2.43 10.96
N LEU A 128 8.83 -1.47 11.37
CA LEU A 128 8.58 -0.05 11.13
C LEU A 128 8.49 0.29 9.63
N GLY A 129 9.39 -0.28 8.83
CA GLY A 129 9.35 -0.13 7.37
C GLY A 129 8.06 -0.68 6.78
N GLN A 130 7.54 -1.80 7.30
CA GLN A 130 6.26 -2.36 6.87
C GLN A 130 5.07 -1.47 7.26
N ASP A 131 5.04 -0.93 8.47
CA ASP A 131 3.99 0.01 8.92
C ASP A 131 3.92 1.24 8.03
N ILE A 132 5.08 1.85 7.75
CA ILE A 132 5.19 3.00 6.88
C ILE A 132 4.74 2.66 5.46
N TYR A 133 5.19 1.53 4.91
CA TYR A 133 4.78 1.08 3.59
C TYR A 133 3.25 0.90 3.53
N ALA A 134 2.66 0.24 4.54
CA ALA A 134 1.22 0.00 4.62
C ALA A 134 0.42 1.30 4.69
N PHE A 135 0.91 2.28 5.48
CA PHE A 135 0.32 3.61 5.57
C PHE A 135 0.32 4.35 4.22
N GLU A 136 1.46 4.38 3.51
CA GLU A 136 1.54 5.03 2.20
C GLU A 136 0.70 4.32 1.14
N TYR A 137 0.61 3.00 1.20
CA TYR A 137 -0.30 2.23 0.33
C TYR A 137 -1.78 2.57 0.58
N ALA A 138 -2.20 2.66 1.85
CA ALA A 138 -3.56 3.05 2.20
C ALA A 138 -3.86 4.50 1.77
N THR A 139 -2.89 5.40 1.92
CA THR A 139 -2.98 6.79 1.47
C THR A 139 -3.16 6.86 -0.04
N ALA A 140 -2.33 6.15 -0.81
CA ALA A 140 -2.43 6.12 -2.27
C ALA A 140 -3.77 5.54 -2.77
N LEU A 141 -4.32 4.53 -2.09
CA LEU A 141 -5.67 4.03 -2.40
C LEU A 141 -6.75 5.08 -2.17
N GLY A 142 -6.64 5.84 -1.07
CA GLY A 142 -7.54 6.96 -0.77
C GLY A 142 -7.44 8.08 -1.81
N GLU A 143 -6.22 8.44 -2.22
CA GLU A 143 -5.94 9.45 -3.26
C GLU A 143 -6.59 9.05 -4.59
N ILE A 144 -6.39 7.81 -5.05
CA ILE A 144 -7.00 7.28 -6.29
C ILE A 144 -8.53 7.37 -6.23
N GLY A 145 -9.14 6.99 -5.09
CA GLY A 145 -10.58 7.08 -4.88
C GLY A 145 -11.08 8.52 -4.99
N ALA A 146 -10.43 9.44 -4.29
CA ALA A 146 -10.79 10.86 -4.27
C ALA A 146 -10.59 11.54 -5.65
N GLU A 147 -9.52 11.20 -6.38
CA GLU A 147 -9.25 11.72 -7.72
C GLU A 147 -10.31 11.31 -8.72
N LYS A 148 -10.67 10.02 -8.73
CA LYS A 148 -11.75 9.51 -9.59
C LYS A 148 -13.06 10.22 -9.29
N GLU A 149 -13.42 10.35 -8.01
CA GLU A 149 -14.65 11.02 -7.59
C GLU A 149 -14.68 12.49 -8.01
N LYS A 150 -13.58 13.21 -7.78
CA LYS A 150 -13.42 14.61 -8.20
C LYS A 150 -13.53 14.78 -9.72
N ALA A 151 -13.03 13.81 -10.49
CA ALA A 151 -13.10 13.83 -11.95
C ALA A 151 -14.47 13.38 -12.51
N GLY A 152 -15.38 12.84 -11.66
CA GLY A 152 -16.68 12.33 -12.10
C GLY A 152 -16.59 11.14 -13.07
N LEU A 153 -15.47 10.39 -13.06
CA LEU A 153 -15.21 9.32 -14.00
C LEU A 153 -15.74 7.97 -13.51
N THR A 154 -16.12 7.12 -14.45
CA THR A 154 -16.29 5.69 -14.14
C THR A 154 -14.93 5.07 -13.81
N THR A 155 -14.91 3.99 -13.01
CA THR A 155 -13.65 3.29 -12.68
C THR A 155 -12.89 2.85 -13.93
N LYS A 156 -13.60 2.40 -14.97
CA LYS A 156 -12.98 2.03 -16.26
C LYS A 156 -12.29 3.22 -16.91
N ALA A 157 -13.02 4.32 -17.11
CA ALA A 157 -12.47 5.51 -17.76
C ALA A 157 -11.28 6.11 -17.01
N TYR A 158 -11.33 6.10 -15.67
CA TYR A 158 -10.20 6.53 -14.84
C TYR A 158 -8.98 5.61 -15.05
N CYS A 159 -9.14 4.29 -14.90
CA CYS A 159 -8.05 3.33 -15.06
C CYS A 159 -7.42 3.36 -16.45
N ASP A 160 -8.23 3.51 -17.50
CA ASP A 160 -7.76 3.62 -18.89
C ASP A 160 -6.93 4.90 -19.09
N GLY A 161 -7.32 6.01 -18.45
CA GLY A 161 -6.63 7.31 -18.56
C GLY A 161 -5.25 7.37 -17.92
N ILE A 162 -5.02 6.61 -16.84
CA ILE A 162 -3.74 6.60 -16.09
C ILE A 162 -2.86 5.38 -16.39
N ALA A 163 -3.30 4.47 -17.27
CA ALA A 163 -2.63 3.19 -17.49
C ALA A 163 -1.18 3.34 -17.96
N GLN A 164 -0.93 4.26 -18.90
CA GLN A 164 0.40 4.49 -19.43
C GLN A 164 1.36 5.04 -18.37
N GLU A 165 0.91 5.99 -17.55
CA GLU A 165 1.71 6.58 -16.47
C GLU A 165 2.18 5.50 -15.47
N TYR A 166 1.28 4.63 -15.04
CA TYR A 166 1.63 3.55 -14.11
C TYR A 166 2.47 2.44 -14.76
N GLN A 167 2.33 2.21 -16.06
CA GLN A 167 3.22 1.32 -16.82
C GLN A 167 4.65 1.87 -16.84
N ASP A 168 4.83 3.15 -17.13
CA ASP A 168 6.14 3.81 -17.16
C ASP A 168 6.77 3.85 -15.76
N SER A 169 5.96 4.14 -14.74
CA SER A 169 6.36 4.06 -13.34
C SER A 169 6.87 2.65 -12.97
N TYR A 170 6.16 1.59 -13.36
CA TYR A 170 6.60 0.22 -13.15
C TYR A 170 7.96 -0.07 -13.80
N ILE A 171 8.15 0.32 -15.06
CA ILE A 171 9.42 0.12 -15.78
C ILE A 171 10.57 0.82 -15.05
N ALA A 172 10.36 2.06 -14.60
CA ALA A 172 11.36 2.82 -13.86
C ALA A 172 11.70 2.19 -12.49
N LEU A 173 10.68 1.73 -11.76
CA LEU A 173 10.84 1.05 -10.48
C LEU A 173 11.59 -0.27 -10.66
N ARG A 174 11.24 -1.07 -11.67
CA ARG A 174 11.91 -2.34 -11.96
C ARG A 174 13.36 -2.13 -12.40
N ALA A 175 13.64 -1.11 -13.21
CA ALA A 175 15.02 -0.77 -13.59
C ALA A 175 15.85 -0.36 -12.36
N THR A 176 15.25 0.34 -11.41
CA THR A 176 15.89 0.73 -10.15
C THR A 176 16.14 -0.48 -9.25
N ALA A 177 15.14 -1.36 -9.10
CA ALA A 177 15.27 -2.59 -8.34
C ALA A 177 16.38 -3.48 -8.90
N LYS A 178 16.48 -3.60 -10.22
CA LYS A 178 17.56 -4.33 -10.89
C LYS A 178 18.95 -3.79 -10.55
N ARG A 179 19.11 -2.46 -10.53
CA ARG A 179 20.39 -1.83 -10.17
C ARG A 179 20.75 -2.04 -8.70
N ARG A 180 19.76 -2.03 -7.81
CA ARG A 180 19.97 -2.08 -6.37
C ARG A 180 20.09 -3.49 -5.81
N LEU A 181 19.22 -4.39 -6.25
CA LEU A 181 19.09 -5.76 -5.73
C LEU A 181 19.75 -6.81 -6.64
N GLY A 182 20.13 -6.45 -7.87
CA GLY A 182 20.68 -7.39 -8.86
C GLY A 182 19.63 -8.37 -9.43
N LYS A 183 18.34 -8.13 -9.21
CA LYS A 183 17.20 -8.97 -9.59
C LYS A 183 16.33 -8.28 -10.64
#